data_AF-A0A0R3TJ53-F1
#
_entry.id   AF-A0A0R3TJ53-F1
#
_cell.length_a   1.000
_cell.length_b   1.000
_cell.length_c   1.000
_cell.angle_alpha   90.00
_cell.angle_beta   90.00
_cell.angle_gamma   90.00
#
_symmetry.space_group_name_H-M   'P 1'
#
loop_
_entity.id
_entity.type
_entity.pdbx_description
1 polymer ?
#
loop_
_entity_poly.entity_id
_entity_poly.type
_entity_poly.pdbx_seq_one_letter_code
_entity_poly.pdbx_strand_id
1 'polypeptide(L)'
;MWIVPGLFSLLGALVYAELGVRIQRSVGEYAYILEAFGGLPALVVMWVNFVVIGGDSCATNALAFAEYIYNLFIQVVPIPFHILSMVAICGLSNLCNQLLPS
;
A
#
# COMPACT_ATOMS: atom_id res chain seq x y z
N MET A 1 10.89 -16.85 6.42
CA MET A 1 9.65 -17.35 7.06
C MET A 1 8.49 -17.09 6.09
N TRP A 2 8.17 -18.03 5.20
CA TRP A 2 7.24 -17.81 4.07
C TRP A 2 5.90 -18.56 4.21
N ILE A 3 5.93 -19.70 4.90
CA ILE A 3 4.77 -20.60 5.05
C ILE A 3 3.67 -19.94 5.90
N VAL A 4 4.06 -19.24 6.97
CA VAL A 4 3.11 -18.60 7.90
C VAL A 4 2.24 -17.54 7.22
N PRO A 5 2.79 -16.51 6.53
CA PRO A 5 1.95 -15.54 5.82
C PRO A 5 1.20 -16.17 4.65
N GLY A 6 1.78 -17.17 3.97
CA GLY A 6 1.10 -17.90 2.88
C GLY A 6 -0.17 -18.61 3.35
N LEU A 7 -0.09 -19.31 4.49
CA LEU A 7 -1.25 -19.97 5.09
C LEU A 7 -2.31 -18.96 5.56
N PHE A 8 -1.87 -17.86 6.19
CA PHE A 8 -2.77 -16.80 6.64
C PHE A 8 -3.52 -16.15 5.46
N SER A 9 -2.82 -15.88 4.36
CA SER A 9 -3.42 -15.30 3.15
C SER A 9 -4.42 -16.25 2.49
N LEU A 10 -4.17 -17.56 2.52
CA LEU A 10 -5.09 -18.58 1.99
C LEU A 10 -6.37 -18.68 2.83
N LEU A 11 -6.24 -18.67 4.16
CA LEU A 11 -7.39 -18.65 5.06
C LEU A 11 -8.23 -17.38 4.88
N GLY A 12 -7.57 -16.21 4.75
CA GLY A 12 -8.24 -14.95 4.44
C GLY A 12 -9.00 -15.00 3.11
N ALA A 13 -8.37 -15.52 2.05
CA ALA A 13 -9.00 -15.67 0.75
C ALA A 13 -10.23 -16.60 0.78
N LEU A 14 -10.17 -17.69 1.57
CA LEU A 14 -11.29 -18.62 1.72
C LEU A 14 -12.50 -17.94 2.38
N VAL A 15 -12.28 -17.15 3.44
CA VAL A 15 -13.35 -16.39 4.11
C VAL A 15 -13.96 -15.35 3.16
N TYR A 16 -13.12 -14.64 2.40
CA TYR A 16 -13.59 -13.69 1.39
C TYR A 16 -14.37 -14.36 0.26
N ALA A 17 -13.98 -15.57 -0.16
CA ALA A 17 -14.71 -16.33 -1.18
C ALA A 17 -16.10 -16.75 -0.70
N GLU A 18 -16.22 -17.27 0.52
CA GLU A 18 -17.51 -17.62 1.14
C GLU A 18 -18.43 -16.39 1.26
N LEU A 19 -17.87 -15.24 1.65
CA LEU A 19 -18.61 -13.98 1.76
C LEU A 19 -19.08 -13.49 0.38
N GLY A 20 -18.24 -13.62 -0.65
CA GLY A 20 -18.57 -13.23 -2.02
C GLY A 20 -19.63 -14.11 -2.69
N VAL A 21 -19.80 -15.36 -2.26
CA VAL A 21 -20.91 -16.22 -2.69
C VAL A 21 -22.23 -15.81 -2.02
N ARG A 22 -22.19 -15.32 -0.78
CA ARG A 22 -23.40 -14.97 -0.01
C ARG A 22 -23.98 -13.60 -0.36
N ILE A 23 -23.15 -12.62 -0.71
CA ILE A 23 -23.58 -11.25 -1.01
C ILE A 23 -23.18 -10.92 -2.45
N GLN A 24 -24.08 -11.19 -3.39
CA GLN A 24 -23.90 -10.87 -4.82
C GLN A 24 -24.22 -9.40 -5.14
N ARG A 25 -23.67 -8.46 -4.36
CA ARG A 25 -23.79 -7.02 -4.65
C ARG A 25 -22.56 -6.57 -5.43
N SER A 26 -22.78 -5.98 -6.59
CA SER A 26 -21.73 -5.57 -7.57
C SER A 26 -20.80 -4.43 -7.09
N VAL A 27 -20.82 -4.04 -5.81
CA VAL A 27 -20.14 -2.84 -5.29
C VAL A 27 -19.02 -3.22 -4.31
N GLY A 28 -18.10 -4.10 -4.74
CA GLY A 28 -16.81 -4.35 -4.08
C GLY A 28 -16.83 -4.73 -2.59
N GLU A 29 -15.65 -4.72 -1.96
CA GLU A 29 -15.45 -5.05 -0.53
C GLU A 29 -16.25 -4.13 0.41
N TYR A 30 -16.51 -2.90 -0.04
CA TYR A 30 -17.28 -1.90 0.68
C TYR A 30 -18.73 -2.32 0.93
N ALA A 31 -19.36 -3.04 -0.02
CA ALA A 31 -20.73 -3.53 0.15
C ALA A 31 -20.86 -4.51 1.31
N TYR A 32 -19.85 -5.36 1.56
CA TYR A 32 -19.87 -6.32 2.66
C TYR A 32 -19.85 -5.62 4.03
N ILE A 33 -19.05 -4.56 4.16
CA ILE A 33 -18.89 -3.82 5.42
C ILE A 33 -20.12 -2.95 5.69
N LEU A 34 -20.71 -2.38 4.64
CA LEU A 34 -21.95 -1.61 4.72
C LEU A 34 -23.13 -2.47 5.21
N GLU A 35 -23.26 -3.70 4.70
CA GLU A 35 -24.34 -4.62 5.06
C GLU A 35 -24.18 -5.19 6.48
N ALA A 36 -22.94 -5.40 6.95
CA ALA A 36 -22.66 -5.98 8.27
C ALA A 36 -22.65 -4.96 9.43
N PHE A 37 -22.18 -3.72 9.20
CA PHE A 37 -21.95 -2.74 10.27
C PHE A 37 -22.69 -1.40 10.07
N GLY A 38 -23.35 -1.18 8.93
CA GLY A 38 -24.05 0.07 8.61
C GLY A 38 -23.15 1.15 8.00
N GLY A 39 -23.71 2.36 7.82
CA GLY A 39 -23.11 3.42 6.99
C GLY A 39 -21.85 4.09 7.57
N LEU A 40 -21.84 4.42 8.86
CA LEU A 40 -20.71 5.11 9.53
C LEU A 40 -19.41 4.28 9.54
N PRO A 41 -19.40 3.01 10.01
CA PRO A 41 -18.19 2.20 10.05
C PRO A 41 -17.69 1.81 8.65
N ALA A 42 -18.59 1.63 7.67
CA ALA A 42 -18.18 1.41 6.29
C ALA A 42 -17.37 2.57 5.74
N LEU A 43 -17.79 3.81 5.99
CA LEU A 43 -17.08 5.02 5.54
C LEU A 43 -15.66 5.10 6.15
N VAL A 44 -15.52 4.81 7.44
CA VAL A 44 -14.20 4.83 8.12
C VAL A 44 -13.27 3.77 7.53
N VAL A 45 -13.75 2.55 7.28
CA VAL A 45 -12.91 1.49 6.70
C VAL A 45 -12.52 1.83 5.26
N MET A 46 -13.45 2.35 4.44
CA MET A 46 -13.11 2.81 3.10
C MET A 46 -12.05 3.91 3.13
N TRP A 47 -12.19 4.88 4.04
CA TRP A 47 -11.28 6.00 4.16
C TRP A 47 -9.88 5.54 4.61
N VAL A 48 -9.79 4.66 5.60
CA VAL A 48 -8.53 4.07 6.06
C VAL A 48 -7.89 3.23 4.96
N ASN A 49 -8.65 2.41 4.25
CA ASN A 49 -8.14 1.59 3.15
C ASN A 49 -7.55 2.47 2.03
N PHE A 50 -8.23 3.56 1.69
CA PHE A 50 -7.75 4.48 0.66
C PHE A 50 -6.50 5.26 1.11
N VAL A 51 -6.53 5.87 2.30
CA VAL A 51 -5.44 6.75 2.78
C VAL A 51 -4.22 5.93 3.20
N VAL A 52 -4.42 4.88 4.00
CA VAL A 52 -3.31 4.14 4.61
C VAL A 52 -2.76 3.11 3.65
N ILE A 53 -3.60 2.19 3.15
CA ILE A 53 -3.12 1.08 2.32
C ILE A 53 -2.72 1.58 0.92
N GLY A 54 -3.53 2.47 0.33
CA GLY A 54 -3.18 3.13 -0.93
C GLY A 54 -1.93 4.00 -0.81
N GLY A 55 -1.81 4.81 0.24
CA GLY A 55 -0.64 5.67 0.47
C GLY A 55 0.65 4.89 0.73
N ASP A 56 0.59 3.89 1.61
CA ASP A 56 1.74 3.07 2.01
C ASP A 56 2.32 2.26 0.83
N SER A 57 1.45 1.67 0.01
CA SER A 57 1.88 0.91 -1.17
C SER A 57 2.63 1.76 -2.19
N CYS A 58 2.17 3.00 -2.44
CA CYS A 58 2.87 3.96 -3.28
C CYS A 58 4.24 4.35 -2.68
N ALA A 59 4.29 4.62 -1.37
CA ALA A 59 5.53 4.99 -0.69
C ALA A 59 6.56 3.85 -0.70
N THR A 60 6.14 2.63 -0.38
CA THR A 60 7.00 1.44 -0.38
C THR A 60 7.54 1.13 -1.77
N ASN A 61 6.71 1.22 -2.82
CA ASN A 61 7.15 1.01 -4.20
C ASN A 61 8.16 2.08 -4.65
N ALA A 62 7.93 3.35 -4.31
CA ALA A 62 8.85 4.44 -4.63
C ALA A 62 10.21 4.26 -3.92
N LEU A 63 10.19 3.84 -2.65
CA LEU A 63 11.40 3.60 -1.87
C LEU A 63 12.18 2.41 -2.43
N ALA A 64 11.50 1.30 -2.71
CA ALA A 64 12.12 0.13 -3.35
C ALA A 64 12.76 0.49 -4.69
N PHE A 65 12.07 1.27 -5.52
CA PHE A 65 12.61 1.75 -6.79
C PHE A 65 13.89 2.59 -6.61
N ALA A 66 13.91 3.50 -5.63
CA ALA A 66 15.09 4.29 -5.30
C ALA A 66 16.26 3.41 -4.83
N GLU A 67 15.99 2.40 -4.00
CA GLU A 67 17.00 1.44 -3.54
C GLU A 67 17.56 0.59 -4.68
N TYR A 68 16.72 0.14 -5.63
CA TYR A 68 17.19 -0.60 -6.79
C TYR A 68 18.07 0.25 -7.71
N ILE A 69 17.69 1.52 -7.96
CA ILE A 69 18.53 2.46 -8.71
C ILE A 69 19.85 2.68 -7.99
N TYR A 70 19.84 2.89 -6.67
CA TYR A 70 21.06 3.08 -5.90
C TYR A 70 22.01 1.89 -6.01
N ASN A 71 21.49 0.67 -5.86
CA ASN A 71 22.27 -0.55 -6.01
C ASN A 71 22.85 -0.70 -7.43
N LEU A 72 22.17 -0.21 -8.46
CA LEU A 72 22.70 -0.20 -9.82
C LEU A 72 23.90 0.75 -9.97
N PHE A 73 23.82 1.95 -9.36
CA PHE A 73 24.88 2.95 -9.46
C PHE A 73 26.11 2.62 -8.62
N ILE A 74 25.95 1.96 -7.47
CA ILE A 74 27.10 1.60 -6.61
C ILE A 74 28.01 0.53 -7.24
N GLN A 75 27.48 -0.29 -8.16
CA GLN A 75 28.28 -1.21 -8.96
C GLN A 75 29.19 -0.50 -9.97
N VAL A 76 28.90 0.77 -10.30
CA VAL A 76 29.64 1.57 -11.30
C VAL A 76 30.57 2.59 -10.62
N VAL A 77 30.18 3.17 -9.47
CA VAL A 77 30.98 4.13 -8.68
C VAL A 77 30.70 3.93 -7.18
N PRO A 78 31.70 3.84 -6.29
CA PRO A 78 31.47 3.74 -4.84
C PRO A 78 30.90 5.06 -4.30
N ILE A 79 29.59 5.10 -4.05
CA ILE A 79 28.88 6.30 -3.59
C ILE A 79 28.64 6.24 -2.07
N PRO A 80 29.07 7.25 -1.29
CA PRO A 80 28.90 7.28 0.16
C PRO A 80 27.43 7.44 0.58
N PHE A 81 27.07 6.80 1.70
CA PHE A 81 25.71 6.64 2.23
C PHE A 81 24.92 7.95 2.41
N HIS A 82 25.60 9.09 2.61
CA HIS A 82 24.96 10.39 2.81
C HIS A 82 24.19 10.90 1.59
N ILE A 83 24.64 10.58 0.38
CA ILE A 83 24.00 11.07 -0.85
C ILE A 83 22.64 10.37 -1.05
N LEU A 84 22.52 9.12 -0.59
CA LEU A 84 21.28 8.34 -0.68
C LEU A 84 20.18 8.91 0.22
N SER A 85 20.51 9.24 1.48
CA SER A 85 19.55 9.91 2.37
C SER A 85 19.11 11.26 1.81
N MET A 86 20.02 12.03 1.20
CA MET A 86 19.67 13.32 0.60
C MET A 86 18.75 13.17 -0.62
N VAL A 87 18.99 12.18 -1.49
CA VAL A 87 18.15 11.94 -2.67
C VAL A 87 16.77 11.41 -2.28
N ALA A 88 16.69 10.50 -1.30
CA ALA A 88 15.41 9.98 -0.80
C ALA A 88 14.56 11.10 -0.17
N ILE A 89 15.16 11.97 0.65
CA ILE A 89 14.48 13.11 1.28
C ILE A 89 14.03 14.13 0.21
N CYS A 90 14.87 14.42 -0.79
CA CYS A 90 14.56 15.37 -1.85
C CYS A 90 13.48 14.84 -2.84
N GLY A 91 13.45 13.52 -3.06
CA GLY A 91 12.39 12.84 -3.81
C GLY A 91 11.05 12.91 -3.09
N LEU A 92 11.03 12.64 -1.78
CA LEU A 92 9.84 12.76 -0.94
C LEU A 92 9.31 14.20 -0.86
N SER A 93 10.19 15.20 -0.77
CA SER A 93 9.77 16.61 -0.70
C SER A 93 9.15 17.10 -2.00
N ASN A 94 9.67 16.66 -3.16
CA ASN A 94 9.09 17.02 -4.46
C ASN A 94 7.74 16.33 -4.70
N LEU A 95 7.60 15.08 -4.26
CA LEU A 95 6.33 14.35 -4.33
C LEU A 95 5.26 15.01 -3.43
N CYS A 96 5.64 15.41 -2.21
CA CYS A 96 4.78 16.12 -1.28
C CYS A 96 4.33 17.48 -1.83
N ASN A 97 5.22 18.22 -2.50
CA ASN A 97 4.89 19.50 -3.14
C ASN A 97 3.93 19.36 -4.34
N GLN A 98 3.92 18.23 -5.04
CA GLN A 98 2.97 17.99 -6.13
C GLN A 98 1.58 17.56 -5.66
N LEU A 99 1.43 17.04 -4.43
CA LEU A 99 0.15 16.58 -3.87
C LEU A 99 -0.65 17.69 -3.17
N LEU A 100 -0.07 18.87 -2.97
CA LEU A 100 -0.76 20.06 -2.45
C LEU A 100 -0.87 21.14 -3.55
N PRO A 101 -1.73 20.98 -4.58
CA PRO A 101 -2.08 22.11 -5.42
C PRO A 101 -2.91 23.08 -4.58
N SER A 102 -2.30 24.22 -4.25
CA SER A 102 -2.99 25.43 -3.79
C SER A 102 -4.05 25.87 -4.78
#